data_AF-A0A920FJS0-F1
#
_entry.id   AF-A0A920FJS0-F1
#
_cell.length_a   1.000
_cell.length_b   1.000
_cell.length_c   1.000
_cell.angle_alpha   90.00
_cell.angle_beta   90.00
_cell.angle_gamma   90.00
#
_symmetry.space_group_name_H-M   'P 1'
#
loop_
_entity.id
_entity.type
_entity.pdbx_description
1 polymer ?
#
loop_
_entity_poly.entity_id
_entity_poly.type
_entity_poly.pdbx_seq_one_letter_code
_entity_poly.pdbx_strand_id
1 'polypeptide(L)'
;MATTTHLNNNQIYNPTFNSNIPGNFDYEVTITSALGCVKVDTLNVDVAAVEQPNIIITSSPLLLVPGDTAQLFANHTGSNVTSCGTSLNSSCSSVLADTNVGTNMGTNGNTTYPAPFGNWYKSAKHQFLFLASELHSYGISAGKITEIAWETVAQNNAVDTFYSYKVNMGCTNSNSLTNWENNLTNVFSPQDFTVSLGWNNLVLTSPYEWDGISNLVIEICFNNLNNPYTFNWSTPYELTPFNSTIYYRTDVTDACSYTGLHQGWKIKGP
;
A
#
# COMPACT_ATOMS: atom_id res chain seq x y z
N MET A 1 -31.96 6.50 -21.23
CA MET A 1 -32.62 5.43 -20.42
C MET A 1 -31.53 4.75 -19.61
N ALA A 2 -31.43 5.02 -18.32
CA ALA A 2 -30.41 4.43 -17.45
C ALA A 2 -30.64 2.92 -17.28
N THR A 3 -29.55 2.16 -17.20
CA THR A 3 -29.54 0.75 -16.77
C THR A 3 -30.22 0.61 -15.40
N THR A 4 -31.14 -0.34 -15.25
CA THR A 4 -32.01 -0.52 -14.06
C THR A 4 -31.32 -1.15 -12.85
N THR A 5 -30.02 -1.42 -12.92
CA THR A 5 -29.28 -2.07 -11.85
C THR A 5 -29.34 -1.18 -10.60
N HIS A 6 -29.85 -1.71 -9.49
CA HIS A 6 -29.92 -1.06 -8.16
C HIS A 6 -30.93 0.10 -7.99
N LEU A 7 -31.74 0.43 -9.00
CA LEU A 7 -32.88 1.35 -8.84
C LEU A 7 -34.20 0.58 -8.72
N ASN A 8 -35.11 1.05 -7.86
CA ASN A 8 -36.43 0.43 -7.69
C ASN A 8 -37.32 0.53 -8.96
N ASN A 9 -37.27 1.66 -9.67
CA ASN A 9 -37.97 1.89 -10.93
C ASN A 9 -37.37 3.09 -11.66
N ASN A 10 -36.84 2.92 -12.87
CA ASN A 10 -36.18 3.99 -13.62
C ASN A 10 -37.12 4.91 -14.44
N GLN A 11 -38.44 4.76 -14.31
CA GLN A 11 -39.45 5.55 -15.03
C GLN A 11 -40.25 6.50 -14.14
N ILE A 12 -39.99 6.53 -12.83
CA ILE A 12 -40.64 7.45 -11.90
C ILE A 12 -39.76 8.67 -11.64
N TYR A 13 -40.37 9.78 -11.22
CA TYR A 13 -39.65 11.04 -10.94
C TYR A 13 -38.59 10.91 -9.83
N ASN A 14 -38.86 10.09 -8.80
CA ASN A 14 -38.00 9.94 -7.62
C ASN A 14 -37.70 8.46 -7.33
N PRO A 15 -36.81 7.82 -8.11
CA PRO A 15 -36.39 6.45 -7.84
C PRO A 15 -35.57 6.35 -6.55
N THR A 16 -35.63 5.19 -5.88
CA THR A 16 -34.75 4.87 -4.75
C THR A 16 -33.66 3.90 -5.19
N PHE A 17 -32.42 4.21 -4.81
CA PHE A 17 -31.26 3.34 -5.02
C PHE A 17 -31.08 2.38 -3.83
N ASN A 18 -30.73 1.13 -4.11
CA ASN A 18 -30.36 0.14 -3.11
C ASN A 18 -29.32 -0.86 -3.68
N SER A 19 -28.15 -0.94 -3.06
CA SER A 19 -27.11 -1.93 -3.37
C SER A 19 -26.60 -2.60 -2.09
N ASN A 20 -26.38 -3.91 -2.18
CA ASN A 20 -25.75 -4.71 -1.12
C ASN A 20 -24.27 -5.02 -1.44
N ILE A 21 -23.72 -4.42 -2.49
CA ILE A 21 -22.35 -4.62 -2.95
C ILE A 21 -21.67 -3.25 -2.97
N PRO A 22 -20.47 -3.11 -2.38
CA PRO A 22 -19.73 -1.86 -2.40
C PRO A 22 -19.21 -1.53 -3.81
N GLY A 23 -19.06 -0.24 -4.09
CA GLY A 23 -18.54 0.27 -5.35
C GLY A 23 -19.20 1.57 -5.80
N ASN A 24 -18.68 2.12 -6.90
CA ASN A 24 -19.19 3.33 -7.52
C ASN A 24 -20.22 2.98 -8.61
N PHE A 25 -21.37 3.66 -8.57
CA PHE A 25 -22.47 3.48 -9.52
C PHE A 25 -22.79 4.81 -10.21
N ASP A 26 -22.60 4.86 -11.51
CA ASP A 26 -22.89 6.02 -12.34
C ASP A 26 -24.26 5.88 -13.02
N TYR A 27 -25.11 6.91 -12.88
CA TYR A 27 -26.42 6.98 -13.50
C TYR A 27 -26.55 8.17 -14.42
N GLU A 28 -27.11 7.94 -15.61
CA GLU A 28 -27.42 8.97 -16.59
C GLU A 28 -28.94 9.20 -16.67
N VAL A 29 -29.39 10.40 -16.32
CA VAL A 29 -30.79 10.80 -16.37
C VAL A 29 -31.07 11.55 -17.67
N THR A 30 -32.05 11.09 -18.44
CA THR A 30 -32.51 11.74 -19.66
C THR A 30 -33.94 12.24 -19.48
N ILE A 31 -34.19 13.53 -19.65
CA ILE A 31 -35.53 14.14 -19.62
C ILE A 31 -35.89 14.62 -21.01
N THR A 32 -37.07 14.23 -21.51
CA THR A 32 -37.61 14.73 -22.79
C THR A 32 -38.87 15.54 -22.52
N SER A 33 -38.93 16.79 -22.98
CA SER A 33 -40.12 17.62 -22.87
C SER A 33 -41.22 17.16 -23.85
N ALA A 34 -42.47 17.58 -23.61
CA ALA A 34 -43.58 17.28 -24.52
C ALA A 34 -43.41 17.86 -25.94
N LEU A 35 -42.50 18.82 -26.11
CA LEU A 35 -42.11 19.43 -27.39
C LEU A 35 -40.89 18.74 -28.02
N GLY A 36 -40.38 17.65 -27.42
CA GLY A 36 -39.27 16.85 -27.93
C GLY A 36 -37.87 17.31 -27.53
N CYS A 37 -37.72 18.30 -26.64
CA CYS A 37 -36.39 18.74 -26.17
C CYS A 37 -35.82 17.72 -25.18
N VAL A 38 -34.63 17.20 -25.45
CA VAL A 38 -33.96 16.23 -24.58
C VAL A 38 -32.85 16.92 -23.78
N LYS A 39 -32.78 16.64 -22.46
CA LYS A 39 -31.66 17.04 -21.60
C LYS A 39 -31.11 15.81 -20.86
N VAL A 40 -29.80 15.76 -20.71
CA VAL A 40 -29.08 14.67 -20.05
C VAL A 40 -28.28 15.24 -18.88
N ASP A 41 -28.24 14.50 -17.77
CA ASP A 41 -27.41 14.79 -16.60
C ASP A 41 -26.91 13.48 -15.95
N THR A 42 -25.85 13.54 -15.16
CA THR A 42 -25.21 12.36 -14.56
C THR A 42 -25.11 12.47 -13.04
N LEU A 43 -25.30 11.36 -12.34
CA LEU A 43 -25.15 11.24 -10.88
C LEU A 43 -24.27 10.04 -10.53
N ASN A 44 -23.26 10.27 -9.70
CA ASN A 44 -22.45 9.22 -9.11
C ASN A 44 -22.97 8.89 -7.69
N VAL A 45 -23.12 7.60 -7.39
CA VAL A 45 -23.46 7.08 -6.06
C VAL A 45 -22.34 6.13 -5.61
N ASP A 46 -21.70 6.45 -4.51
CA ASP A 46 -20.64 5.65 -3.91
C ASP A 46 -21.17 4.85 -2.71
N VAL A 47 -21.04 3.52 -2.75
CA VAL A 47 -21.45 2.60 -1.69
C VAL A 47 -20.21 2.04 -1.02
N ALA A 48 -19.93 2.49 0.20
CA ALA A 48 -18.84 1.99 1.01
C ALA A 48 -19.05 0.53 1.44
N ALA A 49 -17.96 -0.23 1.57
CA ALA A 49 -17.99 -1.58 2.13
C ALA A 49 -18.46 -1.54 3.59
N VAL A 50 -19.39 -2.44 3.93
CA VAL A 50 -19.85 -2.61 5.31
C VAL A 50 -18.86 -3.53 6.03
N GLU A 51 -17.93 -2.94 6.76
CA GLU A 51 -17.08 -3.68 7.70
C GLU A 51 -17.86 -3.91 9.00
N GLN A 52 -18.28 -5.15 9.27
CA GLN A 52 -18.86 -5.51 10.56
C GLN A 52 -17.75 -5.86 11.57
N PRO A 53 -17.69 -5.20 12.74
CA PRO A 53 -16.78 -5.63 13.80
C PRO A 53 -17.21 -6.99 14.32
N ASN A 54 -16.34 -8.00 14.22
CA ASN A 54 -16.57 -9.29 14.85
C ASN A 54 -16.05 -9.26 16.30
N ILE A 55 -16.92 -9.58 17.25
CA ILE A 55 -16.61 -9.60 18.68
C ILE A 55 -16.57 -11.05 19.14
N ILE A 56 -15.43 -11.48 19.68
CA ILE A 56 -15.28 -12.80 20.30
C ILE A 56 -15.24 -12.62 21.82
N ILE A 57 -16.16 -13.30 22.50
CA ILE A 57 -16.19 -13.36 23.97
C ILE A 57 -15.50 -14.63 24.42
N THR A 58 -14.52 -14.50 25.32
CA THR A 58 -13.81 -15.63 25.92
C THR A 58 -13.77 -15.51 27.44
N SER A 59 -13.58 -16.61 28.16
CA SER A 59 -13.40 -16.61 29.61
C SER A 59 -12.20 -17.45 30.02
N SER A 60 -11.55 -17.08 31.13
CA SER A 60 -10.52 -17.90 31.75
C SER A 60 -10.73 -17.95 33.28
N PRO A 61 -10.86 -19.15 33.89
CA PRO A 61 -10.91 -20.47 33.24
C PRO A 61 -12.26 -20.74 32.51
N LEU A 62 -12.28 -21.72 31.60
CA LEU A 62 -13.48 -22.10 30.82
C LEU A 62 -14.41 -23.07 31.58
N LEU A 63 -13.88 -23.71 32.64
CA LEU A 63 -14.60 -24.61 33.52
C LEU A 63 -14.47 -24.07 34.95
N LEU A 64 -15.61 -23.85 35.62
CA LEU A 64 -15.68 -23.32 36.98
C LEU A 64 -16.40 -24.31 37.88
N VAL A 65 -15.98 -24.39 39.14
CA VAL A 65 -16.75 -25.04 40.21
C VAL A 65 -17.42 -23.99 41.12
N PRO A 66 -18.41 -24.36 41.95
CA PRO A 66 -19.08 -23.40 42.82
C PRO A 66 -18.11 -22.69 43.78
N GLY A 67 -17.99 -21.37 43.62
CA GLY A 67 -17.10 -20.52 44.43
C GLY A 67 -15.94 -19.87 43.64
N ASP A 68 -15.67 -20.33 42.42
CA ASP A 68 -14.63 -19.74 41.58
C ASP A 68 -15.07 -18.44 40.90
N THR A 69 -14.07 -17.63 40.52
CA THR A 69 -14.24 -16.47 39.65
C THR A 69 -13.54 -16.72 38.31
N ALA A 70 -14.18 -16.34 37.21
CA ALA A 70 -13.54 -16.28 35.88
C ALA A 70 -13.42 -14.84 35.41
N GLN A 71 -12.30 -14.54 34.75
CA GLN A 71 -12.17 -13.31 34.00
C GLN A 71 -12.85 -13.48 32.64
N LEU A 72 -13.75 -12.56 32.30
CA LEU A 72 -14.33 -12.45 30.96
C LEU A 72 -13.49 -11.48 30.13
N PHE A 73 -13.27 -11.82 28.86
CA PHE A 73 -12.60 -10.97 27.88
C PHE A 73 -13.53 -10.76 26.69
N ALA A 74 -13.67 -9.49 26.28
CA ALA A 74 -14.28 -9.12 25.01
C ALA A 74 -13.14 -8.70 24.07
N ASN A 75 -12.77 -9.58 23.13
CA ASN A 75 -11.72 -9.33 22.17
C ASN A 75 -12.35 -9.00 20.82
N HIS A 76 -11.94 -7.89 20.21
CA HIS A 76 -12.22 -7.63 18.80
C HIS A 76 -11.23 -8.42 17.94
N THR A 77 -11.72 -9.08 16.89
CA THR A 77 -10.86 -9.64 15.84
C THR A 77 -11.08 -8.85 14.56
N GLY A 78 -9.99 -8.31 14.04
CA GLY A 78 -9.98 -7.19 13.10
C GLY A 78 -9.46 -5.99 13.86
N SER A 79 -8.14 -5.75 13.83
CA SER A 79 -7.61 -4.50 14.34
C SER A 79 -8.40 -3.38 13.68
N ASN A 80 -9.19 -2.65 14.45
CA ASN A 80 -9.62 -1.32 14.04
C ASN A 80 -8.38 -0.44 14.07
N VAL A 81 -7.53 -0.61 13.06
CA VAL A 81 -6.56 0.40 12.69
C VAL A 81 -7.37 1.50 12.03
N THR A 82 -8.00 2.35 12.83
CA THR A 82 -8.69 3.55 12.33
C THR A 82 -7.70 4.65 11.96
N SER A 83 -6.41 4.40 12.12
CA SER A 83 -5.35 5.36 11.79
C SER A 83 -4.08 4.63 11.43
N CYS A 84 -3.48 4.99 10.30
CA CYS A 84 -2.17 4.47 9.98
C CYS A 84 -1.08 4.95 10.94
N GLY A 85 -0.09 4.10 11.21
CA GLY A 85 1.04 4.47 12.05
C GLY A 85 1.84 3.27 12.54
N THR A 86 2.89 3.52 13.32
CA THR A 86 3.65 2.45 13.97
C THR A 86 2.79 1.75 15.02
N SER A 87 2.78 0.42 14.98
CA SER A 87 2.12 -0.41 15.97
C SER A 87 2.84 -0.32 17.32
N LEU A 88 2.08 -0.20 18.40
CA LEU A 88 2.61 -0.19 19.77
C LEU A 88 2.90 -1.60 20.31
N ASN A 89 2.51 -2.65 19.58
CA ASN A 89 2.73 -4.04 19.98
C ASN A 89 3.32 -4.87 18.83
N SER A 90 4.34 -5.67 19.12
CA SER A 90 4.94 -6.58 18.15
C SER A 90 4.19 -7.91 18.02
N SER A 91 3.21 -8.18 18.88
CA SER A 91 2.38 -9.39 18.81
C SER A 91 1.33 -9.26 17.70
N CYS A 92 1.32 -10.25 16.81
CA CYS A 92 0.27 -10.46 15.83
C CYS A 92 -0.59 -11.64 16.31
N SER A 93 -1.87 -11.40 16.61
CA SER A 93 -2.79 -12.46 17.07
C SER A 93 -3.53 -13.14 15.91
N SER A 94 -3.29 -12.70 14.67
CA SER A 94 -3.87 -13.27 13.45
C SER A 94 -2.90 -14.21 12.74
N VAL A 95 -3.43 -15.02 11.83
CA VAL A 95 -2.63 -15.82 10.90
C VAL A 95 -1.78 -14.88 10.04
N LEU A 96 -0.49 -15.20 9.87
CA LEU A 96 0.38 -14.50 8.93
C LEU A 96 -0.14 -14.74 7.51
N ALA A 97 -0.46 -13.67 6.80
CA ALA A 97 -0.78 -13.70 5.38
C ALA A 97 0.42 -13.12 4.61
N ASP A 98 0.96 -13.92 3.70
CA ASP A 98 1.95 -13.48 2.72
C ASP A 98 1.23 -13.33 1.37
N THR A 99 1.44 -12.21 0.68
CA THR A 99 0.73 -11.86 -0.54
C THR A 99 1.61 -11.01 -1.42
N ASN A 100 1.88 -11.50 -2.63
CA ASN A 100 2.61 -10.75 -3.63
C ASN A 100 1.71 -9.65 -4.21
N VAL A 101 2.22 -8.42 -4.23
CA VAL A 101 1.53 -7.27 -4.80
C VAL A 101 2.13 -6.97 -6.15
N GLY A 102 1.29 -6.87 -7.17
CA GLY A 102 1.71 -6.48 -8.51
C GLY A 102 1.91 -7.65 -9.48
N THR A 103 2.03 -7.29 -10.77
CA THR A 103 2.29 -8.22 -11.86
C THR A 103 3.64 -7.94 -12.51
N ASN A 104 4.47 -8.97 -12.69
CA ASN A 104 5.76 -8.81 -13.36
C ASN A 104 5.55 -8.49 -14.85
N MET A 105 5.87 -7.26 -15.24
CA MET A 105 5.80 -6.76 -16.62
C MET A 105 7.18 -6.35 -17.16
N GLY A 106 8.24 -6.82 -16.53
CA GLY A 106 9.63 -6.52 -16.87
C GLY A 106 10.47 -6.30 -15.63
N THR A 107 11.75 -5.97 -15.84
CA THR A 107 12.72 -5.70 -14.76
C THR A 107 13.46 -4.40 -15.04
N ASN A 108 13.87 -3.67 -13.99
CA ASN A 108 14.73 -2.51 -14.20
C ASN A 108 16.06 -2.93 -14.85
N GLY A 109 16.65 -1.99 -15.60
CA GLY A 109 17.99 -2.16 -16.16
C GLY A 109 19.07 -2.04 -15.08
N ASN A 110 20.24 -2.63 -15.36
CA ASN A 110 21.40 -2.63 -14.45
C ASN A 110 22.02 -1.25 -14.16
N THR A 111 21.57 -0.19 -14.84
CA THR A 111 21.96 1.22 -14.57
C THR A 111 20.75 2.15 -14.43
N THR A 112 19.53 1.61 -14.53
CA THR A 112 18.29 2.39 -14.59
C THR A 112 17.56 2.34 -13.25
N TYR A 113 16.97 3.47 -12.89
CA TYR A 113 16.15 3.66 -11.70
C TYR A 113 14.68 3.82 -12.10
N PRO A 114 13.71 3.45 -11.24
CA PRO A 114 13.84 3.05 -9.85
C PRO A 114 14.46 1.68 -9.71
N ALA A 115 15.20 1.50 -8.63
CA ALA A 115 15.85 0.26 -8.27
C ALA A 115 15.95 0.22 -6.74
N PRO A 116 15.08 -0.55 -6.04
CA PRO A 116 15.15 -0.73 -4.58
C PRO A 116 16.58 -1.08 -4.11
N PHE A 117 17.26 -1.89 -4.90
CA PHE A 117 18.65 -2.30 -4.71
C PHE A 117 19.55 -1.82 -5.87
N GLY A 118 19.63 -0.50 -6.07
CA GLY A 118 20.42 0.10 -7.15
C GLY A 118 21.73 0.75 -6.72
N ASN A 119 22.89 0.27 -7.16
CA ASN A 119 24.19 0.87 -6.81
C ASN A 119 24.94 1.50 -8.01
N TRP A 120 24.25 1.82 -9.10
CA TRP A 120 24.83 2.62 -10.21
C TRP A 120 25.10 4.07 -9.79
N TYR A 121 24.29 4.60 -8.88
CA TYR A 121 24.60 5.76 -8.05
C TYR A 121 24.75 5.32 -6.60
N LYS A 122 25.71 5.91 -5.89
CA LYS A 122 26.13 5.46 -4.54
C LYS A 122 25.08 5.68 -3.44
N SER A 123 24.11 6.56 -3.64
CA SER A 123 23.00 6.73 -2.71
C SER A 123 21.73 7.03 -3.50
N ALA A 124 20.62 6.42 -3.08
CA ALA A 124 19.32 6.67 -3.67
C ALA A 124 18.21 6.65 -2.63
N LYS A 125 17.12 7.35 -2.98
CA LYS A 125 15.87 7.42 -2.25
C LYS A 125 14.74 7.19 -3.25
N HIS A 126 13.80 6.33 -2.89
CA HIS A 126 12.64 5.98 -3.69
C HIS A 126 11.38 6.10 -2.83
N GLN A 127 10.28 6.56 -3.41
CA GLN A 127 8.95 6.37 -2.83
C GLN A 127 8.08 5.60 -3.81
N PHE A 128 7.45 4.55 -3.30
CA PHE A 128 6.51 3.69 -4.00
C PHE A 128 5.13 3.91 -3.41
N LEU A 129 4.18 4.31 -4.25
CA LEU A 129 2.77 4.48 -3.89
C LEU A 129 2.01 3.21 -4.23
N PHE A 130 1.31 2.70 -3.22
CA PHE A 130 0.38 1.61 -3.35
C PHE A 130 -1.06 2.07 -3.09
N LEU A 131 -1.96 1.91 -4.05
CA LEU A 131 -3.36 2.31 -3.89
C LEU A 131 -4.11 1.32 -3.01
N ALA A 132 -4.99 1.80 -2.12
CA ALA A 132 -5.80 0.91 -1.30
C ALA A 132 -6.63 -0.06 -2.16
N SER A 133 -7.21 0.43 -3.25
CA SER A 133 -7.98 -0.39 -4.20
C SER A 133 -7.18 -1.51 -4.84
N GLU A 134 -5.87 -1.33 -5.01
CA GLU A 134 -5.00 -2.37 -5.57
C GLU A 134 -4.60 -3.39 -4.49
N LEU A 135 -4.34 -2.94 -3.27
CA LEU A 135 -4.02 -3.84 -2.16
C LEU A 135 -5.21 -4.76 -1.89
N HIS A 136 -6.44 -4.21 -1.93
CA HIS A 136 -7.68 -4.98 -1.87
C HIS A 136 -7.83 -5.96 -3.03
N SER A 137 -7.43 -5.59 -4.27
CA SER A 137 -7.52 -6.50 -5.42
C SER A 137 -6.54 -7.67 -5.33
N TYR A 138 -5.43 -7.51 -4.62
CA TYR A 138 -4.51 -8.58 -4.23
C TYR A 138 -4.96 -9.34 -2.98
N GLY A 139 -6.10 -8.98 -2.37
CA GLY A 139 -6.66 -9.66 -1.20
C GLY A 139 -6.08 -9.19 0.14
N ILE A 140 -5.37 -8.07 0.15
CA ILE A 140 -4.81 -7.48 1.37
C ILE A 140 -5.88 -6.57 1.99
N SER A 141 -6.27 -6.89 3.22
CA SER A 141 -7.20 -6.08 4.02
C SER A 141 -6.44 -5.22 5.04
N ALA A 142 -7.16 -4.30 5.71
CA ALA A 142 -6.63 -3.52 6.82
C ALA A 142 -5.93 -4.40 7.87
N GLY A 143 -4.85 -3.91 8.45
CA GLY A 143 -4.15 -4.62 9.51
C GLY A 143 -2.67 -4.30 9.64
N LYS A 144 -2.01 -5.14 10.43
CA LYS A 144 -0.61 -4.98 10.79
C LYS A 144 0.32 -5.57 9.73
N ILE A 145 1.20 -4.72 9.21
CA ILE A 145 2.34 -5.07 8.38
C ILE A 145 3.53 -5.28 9.30
N THR A 146 4.11 -6.48 9.26
CA THR A 146 5.28 -6.86 10.07
C THR A 146 6.52 -7.11 9.22
N GLU A 147 6.33 -7.32 7.93
CA GLU A 147 7.39 -7.60 6.96
C GLU A 147 6.94 -7.07 5.60
N ILE A 148 7.90 -6.59 4.82
CA ILE A 148 7.77 -6.35 3.39
C ILE A 148 8.94 -7.02 2.69
N ALA A 149 8.82 -7.33 1.40
CA ALA A 149 9.91 -7.94 0.65
C ALA A 149 9.99 -7.36 -0.76
N TRP A 150 11.17 -7.45 -1.36
CA TRP A 150 11.38 -7.11 -2.78
C TRP A 150 12.08 -8.28 -3.47
N GLU A 151 11.55 -8.71 -4.61
CA GLU A 151 12.17 -9.76 -5.41
C GLU A 151 13.35 -9.22 -6.22
N THR A 152 14.47 -9.93 -6.23
CA THR A 152 15.53 -9.73 -7.23
C THR A 152 15.69 -10.96 -8.10
N VAL A 153 15.87 -10.75 -9.40
CA VAL A 153 15.95 -11.82 -10.40
C VAL A 153 17.31 -11.92 -11.08
N ALA A 154 18.15 -10.89 -10.96
CA ALA A 154 19.53 -10.92 -11.43
C ALA A 154 20.43 -9.96 -10.64
N GLN A 155 21.64 -10.40 -10.30
CA GLN A 155 22.64 -9.59 -9.59
C GLN A 155 23.33 -8.55 -10.49
N ASN A 156 23.52 -8.83 -11.78
CA ASN A 156 24.18 -7.92 -12.73
C ASN A 156 25.57 -7.40 -12.32
N ASN A 157 26.33 -8.14 -11.52
CA ASN A 157 27.58 -7.67 -10.88
C ASN A 157 27.38 -6.43 -9.99
N ALA A 158 26.19 -6.26 -9.42
CA ALA A 158 25.93 -5.29 -8.36
C ALA A 158 26.60 -5.71 -7.05
N VAL A 159 26.78 -4.74 -6.14
CA VAL A 159 27.15 -5.00 -4.75
C VAL A 159 26.03 -5.74 -4.03
N ASP A 160 26.39 -6.65 -3.13
CA ASP A 160 25.40 -7.41 -2.35
C ASP A 160 24.94 -6.62 -1.12
N THR A 161 25.86 -5.90 -0.47
CA THR A 161 25.57 -5.16 0.77
C THR A 161 25.28 -3.68 0.49
N PHE A 162 24.10 -3.24 0.91
CA PHE A 162 23.69 -1.84 0.95
C PHE A 162 23.79 -1.33 2.39
N TYR A 163 24.41 -0.17 2.56
CA TYR A 163 24.71 0.41 3.87
C TYR A 163 23.66 1.44 4.28
N SER A 164 23.38 1.48 5.59
CA SER A 164 22.34 2.37 6.14
C SER A 164 21.00 2.26 5.40
N TYR A 165 20.66 1.04 4.97
CA TYR A 165 19.41 0.76 4.28
C TYR A 165 18.26 0.97 5.26
N LYS A 166 17.27 1.78 4.85
CA LYS A 166 16.20 2.27 5.71
C LYS A 166 14.88 2.22 4.96
N VAL A 167 13.82 1.86 5.66
CA VAL A 167 12.45 1.94 5.14
C VAL A 167 11.60 2.85 6.01
N ASN A 168 10.90 3.79 5.39
CA ASN A 168 9.83 4.55 6.01
C ASN A 168 8.49 4.19 5.36
N MET A 169 7.42 4.19 6.15
CA MET A 169 6.06 3.94 5.67
C MET A 169 5.09 4.99 6.20
N GLY A 170 4.09 5.30 5.39
CA GLY A 170 3.06 6.27 5.70
C GLY A 170 1.80 6.01 4.88
N CYS A 171 0.67 6.55 5.34
CA CYS A 171 -0.54 6.58 4.55
C CYS A 171 -0.74 7.95 3.90
N THR A 172 -1.39 7.96 2.74
CA THR A 172 -1.70 9.15 1.98
C THR A 172 -3.05 9.02 1.27
N ASN A 173 -3.61 10.17 0.90
CA ASN A 173 -4.79 10.24 0.03
C ASN A 173 -4.42 10.50 -1.43
N SER A 174 -3.13 10.65 -1.74
CA SER A 174 -2.63 10.86 -3.10
C SER A 174 -2.84 9.63 -3.96
N ASN A 175 -3.44 9.80 -5.15
CA ASN A 175 -3.63 8.73 -6.13
C ASN A 175 -2.48 8.67 -7.17
N SER A 176 -1.51 9.57 -7.07
CA SER A 176 -0.32 9.62 -7.90
C SER A 176 0.74 10.43 -7.16
N LEU A 177 2.00 10.05 -7.26
CA LEU A 177 3.11 10.83 -6.74
C LEU A 177 3.41 11.98 -7.70
N THR A 178 3.35 13.21 -7.20
CA THR A 178 3.84 14.42 -7.88
C THR A 178 4.90 15.17 -7.06
N ASN A 179 5.05 14.82 -5.80
CA ASN A 179 6.07 15.32 -4.88
C ASN A 179 6.37 14.21 -3.88
N TRP A 180 7.41 14.39 -3.07
CA TRP A 180 7.66 13.52 -1.93
C TRP A 180 6.49 13.59 -0.95
N GLU A 181 5.96 12.42 -0.60
CA GLU A 181 5.05 12.25 0.53
C GLU A 181 5.86 12.45 1.82
N ASN A 182 5.30 13.24 2.73
CA ASN A 182 5.96 13.63 3.97
C ASN A 182 5.32 12.91 5.17
N ASN A 183 5.88 13.09 6.36
CA ASN A 183 5.37 12.49 7.60
C ASN A 183 5.34 10.96 7.60
N LEU A 184 6.25 10.33 6.85
CA LEU A 184 6.46 8.89 6.90
C LEU A 184 7.15 8.51 8.22
N THR A 185 6.78 7.36 8.76
CA THR A 185 7.37 6.81 9.99
C THR A 185 8.44 5.79 9.64
N ASN A 186 9.52 5.74 10.40
CA ASN A 186 10.54 4.72 10.19
C ASN A 186 10.07 3.36 10.72
N VAL A 187 10.01 2.39 9.82
CA VAL A 187 9.53 1.02 10.11
C VAL A 187 10.66 -0.01 10.06
N PHE A 188 11.73 0.31 9.33
CA PHE A 188 12.96 -0.47 9.29
C PHE A 188 14.12 0.46 9.61
N SER A 189 14.68 0.31 10.80
CA SER A 189 15.79 1.12 11.29
C SER A 189 17.01 1.00 10.37
N PRO A 190 17.79 2.09 10.16
CA PRO A 190 18.97 2.04 9.31
C PRO A 190 19.94 0.94 9.74
N GLN A 191 20.21 0.01 8.84
CA GLN A 191 21.18 -1.07 9.05
C GLN A 191 21.79 -1.53 7.72
N ASP A 192 22.86 -2.30 7.80
CA ASP A 192 23.44 -2.93 6.61
C ASP A 192 22.54 -4.07 6.17
N PHE A 193 22.18 -4.10 4.89
CA PHE A 193 21.29 -5.09 4.31
C PHE A 193 21.99 -5.81 3.15
N THR A 194 22.03 -7.14 3.20
CA THR A 194 22.65 -7.95 2.15
C THR A 194 21.57 -8.57 1.27
N VAL A 195 21.64 -8.27 -0.01
CA VAL A 195 20.70 -8.69 -1.06
C VAL A 195 21.13 -10.04 -1.65
N SER A 196 20.15 -10.86 -1.98
CA SER A 196 20.33 -12.15 -2.65
C SER A 196 19.25 -12.38 -3.71
N LEU A 197 19.48 -13.32 -4.63
CA LEU A 197 18.48 -13.73 -5.62
C LEU A 197 17.22 -14.26 -4.94
N GLY A 198 16.06 -13.86 -5.45
CA GLY A 198 14.74 -14.16 -4.89
C GLY A 198 14.22 -13.04 -4.00
N TRP A 199 13.32 -13.40 -3.09
CA TRP A 199 12.67 -12.46 -2.16
C TRP A 199 13.63 -12.01 -1.06
N ASN A 200 13.78 -10.70 -0.93
CA ASN A 200 14.61 -10.05 0.07
C ASN A 200 13.71 -9.46 1.16
N ASN A 201 13.52 -10.22 2.24
CA ASN A 201 12.58 -9.89 3.30
C ASN A 201 13.16 -8.84 4.25
N LEU A 202 12.37 -7.81 4.53
CA LEU A 202 12.65 -6.71 5.42
C LEU A 202 11.68 -6.80 6.60
N VAL A 203 12.05 -7.58 7.62
CA VAL A 203 11.32 -7.66 8.89
C VAL A 203 11.34 -6.28 9.54
N LEU A 204 10.17 -5.69 9.74
CA LEU A 204 10.04 -4.33 10.25
C LEU A 204 10.45 -4.29 11.73
N THR A 205 11.40 -3.41 12.06
CA THR A 205 11.80 -3.15 13.46
C THR A 205 10.67 -2.50 14.24
N SER A 206 9.83 -1.74 13.54
CA SER A 206 8.60 -1.13 14.06
C SER A 206 7.45 -1.52 13.13
N PRO A 207 6.62 -2.53 13.47
CA PRO A 207 5.49 -2.91 12.65
C PRO A 207 4.58 -1.73 12.34
N TYR A 208 3.91 -1.76 11.20
CA TYR A 208 3.07 -0.66 10.72
C TYR A 208 1.61 -1.11 10.66
N GLU A 209 0.71 -0.33 11.24
CA GLU A 209 -0.72 -0.55 11.13
C GLU A 209 -1.23 0.20 9.89
N TRP A 210 -1.84 -0.52 8.95
CA TRP A 210 -2.51 0.04 7.77
C TRP A 210 -4.03 0.03 7.97
N ASP A 211 -4.67 1.15 7.63
CA ASP A 211 -6.11 1.37 7.87
C ASP A 211 -7.04 0.68 6.86
N GLY A 212 -6.49 0.16 5.77
CA GLY A 212 -7.26 -0.45 4.67
C GLY A 212 -8.07 0.54 3.84
N ILE A 213 -7.92 1.84 4.05
CA ILE A 213 -8.70 2.88 3.35
C ILE A 213 -7.76 3.84 2.62
N SER A 214 -6.73 4.32 3.31
CA SER A 214 -5.74 5.22 2.74
C SER A 214 -4.77 4.46 1.85
N ASN A 215 -4.22 5.13 0.84
CA ASN A 215 -3.13 4.59 0.04
C ASN A 215 -1.86 4.49 0.91
N LEU A 216 -1.00 3.52 0.61
CA LEU A 216 0.23 3.26 1.36
C LEU A 216 1.43 3.79 0.57
N VAL A 217 2.36 4.45 1.26
CA VAL A 217 3.62 4.91 0.69
C VAL A 217 4.75 4.19 1.39
N ILE A 218 5.61 3.55 0.60
CA ILE A 218 6.83 2.91 1.07
C ILE A 218 8.01 3.69 0.52
N GLU A 219 8.83 4.22 1.42
CA GLU A 219 10.07 4.91 1.10
C GLU A 219 11.27 4.04 1.41
N ILE A 220 12.12 3.82 0.42
CA ILE A 220 13.39 3.12 0.57
C ILE A 220 14.52 4.11 0.35
N CYS A 221 15.52 4.09 1.22
CA CYS A 221 16.76 4.80 0.96
C CYS A 221 17.97 4.04 1.53
N PHE A 222 19.13 4.30 0.94
CA PHE A 222 20.42 3.76 1.38
C PHE A 222 21.55 4.75 1.08
N ASN A 223 22.69 4.56 1.75
CA ASN A 223 23.85 5.43 1.63
C ASN A 223 25.15 4.63 1.54
N ASN A 224 25.62 4.42 0.31
CA ASN A 224 26.88 3.76 0.00
C ASN A 224 27.97 4.79 -0.38
N LEU A 225 27.90 6.05 0.07
CA LEU A 225 28.86 7.10 -0.33
C LEU A 225 30.32 6.79 0.02
N ASN A 226 30.56 5.92 1.01
CA ASN A 226 31.90 5.47 1.40
C ASN A 226 32.38 4.24 0.59
N ASN A 227 31.58 3.74 -0.35
CA ASN A 227 31.85 2.55 -1.15
C ASN A 227 31.84 2.90 -2.66
N PRO A 228 32.43 2.07 -3.53
CA PRO A 228 32.35 2.28 -4.97
C PRO A 228 30.92 2.04 -5.49
N TYR A 229 30.56 2.73 -6.59
CA TYR A 229 29.38 2.36 -7.36
C TYR A 229 29.65 1.07 -8.14
N THR A 230 28.59 0.32 -8.41
CA THR A 230 28.59 -0.91 -9.21
C THR A 230 27.40 -0.85 -10.16
N PHE A 231 26.71 -1.96 -10.41
CA PHE A 231 25.42 -1.97 -11.10
C PHE A 231 24.24 -2.05 -10.13
N ASN A 232 23.03 -2.00 -10.67
CA ASN A 232 21.78 -2.26 -9.98
C ASN A 232 21.43 -3.75 -10.06
N TRP A 233 20.91 -4.30 -8.97
CA TRP A 233 20.17 -5.54 -9.03
C TRP A 233 18.93 -5.35 -9.92
N SER A 234 18.56 -6.39 -10.66
CA SER A 234 17.29 -6.40 -11.39
C SER A 234 16.18 -6.86 -10.46
N THR A 235 15.25 -5.95 -10.19
CA THR A 235 13.95 -6.16 -9.55
C THR A 235 12.86 -6.08 -10.62
N PRO A 236 11.82 -6.92 -10.55
CA PRO A 236 10.65 -6.78 -11.42
C PRO A 236 9.96 -5.41 -11.27
N TYR A 237 9.08 -5.06 -12.20
CA TYR A 237 8.17 -3.91 -12.11
C TYR A 237 6.80 -4.19 -12.74
N GLU A 238 5.81 -3.41 -12.31
CA GLU A 238 4.44 -3.43 -12.82
C GLU A 238 4.05 -2.05 -13.38
N LEU A 239 3.81 -1.93 -14.69
CA LEU A 239 3.21 -0.76 -15.37
C LEU A 239 1.86 -0.31 -14.74
N THR A 240 1.85 0.85 -14.10
CA THR A 240 0.68 1.56 -13.58
C THR A 240 0.28 2.72 -14.51
N PRO A 241 -1.03 3.06 -14.62
CA PRO A 241 -1.49 4.19 -15.43
C PRO A 241 -1.27 5.57 -14.78
N PHE A 242 -0.69 5.60 -13.58
CA PHE A 242 -0.35 6.79 -12.80
C PHE A 242 1.12 6.73 -12.35
N ASN A 243 1.66 7.85 -11.82
CA ASN A 243 3.02 7.88 -11.28
C ASN A 243 3.01 7.19 -9.91
N SER A 244 3.34 5.90 -9.89
CA SER A 244 3.44 5.09 -8.68
C SER A 244 4.82 5.15 -8.04
N THR A 245 5.84 5.73 -8.70
CA THR A 245 7.18 5.84 -8.13
C THR A 245 7.89 7.14 -8.49
N ILE A 246 8.54 7.72 -7.48
CA ILE A 246 9.53 8.79 -7.63
C ILE A 246 10.85 8.37 -7.00
N TYR A 247 11.94 8.95 -7.50
CA TYR A 247 13.26 8.69 -6.94
C TYR A 247 14.21 9.87 -7.06
N TYR A 248 15.24 9.86 -6.22
CA TYR A 248 16.41 10.71 -6.28
C TYR A 248 17.66 9.86 -6.06
N ARG A 249 18.70 10.10 -6.86
CA ARG A 249 19.99 9.42 -6.78
C ARG A 249 21.14 10.43 -6.70
N THR A 250 22.29 10.02 -6.19
CA THR A 250 23.46 10.89 -6.07
C THR A 250 24.72 10.08 -5.74
N ASP A 251 25.88 10.59 -6.15
CA ASP A 251 27.20 10.04 -5.82
C ASP A 251 27.94 10.83 -4.75
N VAL A 252 27.36 11.96 -4.32
CA VAL A 252 28.10 12.99 -3.56
C VAL A 252 27.45 13.36 -2.23
N THR A 253 26.15 13.07 -2.05
CA THR A 253 25.38 13.46 -0.85
C THR A 253 24.49 12.32 -0.40
N ASP A 254 24.03 12.35 0.85
CA ASP A 254 23.07 11.37 1.35
C ASP A 254 21.68 11.62 0.71
N ALA A 255 21.16 10.62 0.00
CA ALA A 255 19.83 10.69 -0.62
C ALA A 255 18.69 10.56 0.39
N CYS A 256 18.90 9.90 1.54
CA CYS A 256 17.84 9.67 2.54
C CYS A 256 17.23 10.98 3.05
N SER A 257 18.05 12.02 3.21
CA SER A 257 17.64 13.33 3.70
C SER A 257 17.13 14.28 2.59
N TYR A 258 17.03 13.80 1.34
CA TYR A 258 16.64 14.64 0.21
C TYR A 258 15.14 14.97 0.21
N THR A 259 14.83 16.26 0.03
CA THR A 259 13.48 16.83 -0.02
C THR A 259 13.22 17.73 -1.24
N GLY A 260 14.21 17.85 -2.14
CA GLY A 260 14.08 18.67 -3.36
C GLY A 260 13.28 17.98 -4.47
N LEU A 261 13.38 18.49 -5.70
CA LEU A 261 12.71 17.89 -6.85
C LEU A 261 13.24 16.47 -7.13
N HIS A 262 12.34 15.50 -7.19
CA HIS A 262 12.67 14.15 -7.64
C HIS A 262 13.21 14.18 -9.08
N GLN A 263 14.02 13.19 -9.46
CA GLN A 263 14.75 13.17 -10.73
C GLN A 263 14.06 12.37 -11.84
N GLY A 264 13.00 11.64 -11.51
CA GLY A 264 12.24 10.88 -12.48
C GLY A 264 10.90 10.42 -11.95
N TRP A 265 9.99 10.18 -12.89
CA TRP A 265 8.74 9.44 -12.70
C TRP A 265 8.92 8.09 -13.34
N LYS A 266 8.61 7.06 -12.58
CA LYS A 266 8.61 5.71 -13.10
C LYS A 266 7.55 4.94 -12.32
N ILE A 267 7.54 3.67 -12.63
CA ILE A 267 6.48 2.74 -12.36
C ILE A 267 7.00 1.74 -11.32
N LYS A 268 6.17 1.39 -10.33
CA LYS A 268 6.57 0.62 -9.13
C LYS A 268 7.02 -0.82 -9.39
N GLY A 269 7.92 -1.31 -8.52
CA GLY A 269 8.24 -2.73 -8.38
C GLY A 269 7.07 -3.50 -7.72
N PRO A 270 6.79 -4.77 -8.08
CA PRO A 270 6.05 -5.67 -7.21
C PRO A 270 6.88 -6.07 -5.99
#